data_AF-A0A3Q8S6G1-F1
#
_entry.id   AF-A0A3Q8S6G1-F1
#
_cell.length_a   1.000
_cell.length_b   1.000
_cell.length_c   1.000
_cell.angle_alpha   90.00
_cell.angle_beta   90.00
_cell.angle_gamma   90.00
#
_symmetry.space_group_name_H-M   'P 1'
#
loop_
_entity.id
_entity.type
_entity.pdbx_description
1 polymer ?
#
loop_
_entity_poly.entity_id
_entity_poly.type
_entity_poly.pdbx_seq_one_letter_code
_entity_poly.pdbx_strand_id
1 'polypeptide(L)'
;MKSKVETVKERMAGVRRFFYQLYIIGLISALLLTGCNSSKRVTDTEDSGPLSLNDQVVLQLQDEAIAKLYAALAEGGEQCTASLAERLADPEEYYYYFCGDLDSREKLTAYFRTSYTEAVVSEMLDTYPIKVINDKLAFLPYEVGSMLEWEEAKVIEITDFEEKSEITFEVPDVDGETEVIKVDAVYEDIDGKWKLDTVPWEYI
;
A
#
# COMPACT_ATOMS: atom_id res chain seq x y z
N MET A 1 13.22 18.69 31.57
CA MET A 1 13.14 18.71 30.08
C MET A 1 12.39 17.48 29.53
N LYS A 2 11.34 16.98 30.22
CA LYS A 2 10.59 15.77 29.82
C LYS A 2 9.13 16.00 29.42
N SER A 3 8.60 17.23 29.51
CA SER A 3 7.13 17.45 29.40
C SER A 3 6.61 17.97 28.06
N LYS A 4 7.45 18.10 27.01
CA LYS A 4 6.99 18.55 25.68
C LYS A 4 6.81 17.42 24.66
N VAL A 5 7.44 16.28 24.86
CA VAL A 5 7.43 15.16 23.89
C VAL A 5 6.17 14.29 24.05
N GLU A 6 5.66 14.14 25.28
CA GLU A 6 4.42 13.38 25.54
C GLU A 6 3.16 14.10 24.99
N THR A 7 3.15 15.43 24.96
CA THR A 7 1.98 16.23 24.53
C THR A 7 1.71 16.17 23.03
N VAL A 8 2.73 15.83 22.22
CA VAL A 8 2.59 15.72 20.76
C VAL A 8 2.11 14.33 20.35
N LYS A 9 2.52 13.28 21.07
CA LYS A 9 2.09 11.90 20.83
C LYS A 9 0.59 11.69 21.13
N GLU A 10 0.05 12.35 22.15
CA GLU A 10 -1.40 12.28 22.47
C GLU A 10 -2.28 13.04 21.47
N ARG A 11 -1.75 14.07 20.80
CA ARG A 11 -2.51 14.84 19.80
C ARG A 11 -2.68 14.09 18.48
N MET A 12 -1.73 13.23 18.11
CA MET A 12 -1.82 12.45 16.86
C MET A 12 -2.72 11.22 16.98
N ALA A 13 -2.84 10.63 18.18
CA ALA A 13 -3.74 9.49 18.41
C ALA A 13 -5.24 9.87 18.40
N GLY A 14 -5.57 11.13 18.71
CA GLY A 14 -6.97 11.61 18.78
C GLY A 14 -7.58 11.95 17.41
N VAL A 15 -6.78 12.33 16.42
CA VAL A 15 -7.28 12.77 15.09
C VAL A 15 -7.62 11.56 14.20
N ARG A 16 -6.86 10.46 14.31
CA ARG A 16 -7.10 9.23 13.50
C ARG A 16 -8.36 8.46 13.91
N ARG A 17 -8.90 8.67 15.12
CA ARG A 17 -10.12 7.97 15.60
C ARG A 17 -11.45 8.64 15.20
N PHE A 18 -11.43 9.87 14.71
CA PHE A 18 -12.67 10.63 14.47
C PHE A 18 -13.29 10.43 13.08
N PHE A 19 -12.53 9.92 12.11
CA PHE A 19 -13.02 9.83 10.72
C PHE A 19 -13.63 8.46 10.34
N TYR A 20 -13.36 7.40 11.10
CA TYR A 20 -13.88 6.05 10.80
C TYR A 20 -15.32 5.77 11.27
N GLN A 21 -15.93 6.62 12.13
CA GLN A 21 -17.27 6.36 12.68
C GLN A 21 -18.44 7.05 11.96
N LEU A 22 -18.19 7.93 10.98
CA LEU A 22 -19.27 8.65 10.29
C LEU A 22 -19.71 8.03 8.95
N TYR A 23 -19.06 6.98 8.47
CA TYR A 23 -19.40 6.38 7.17
C TYR A 23 -20.52 5.31 7.22
N ILE A 24 -20.93 4.86 8.42
CA ILE A 24 -21.84 3.70 8.57
C ILE A 24 -23.34 4.08 8.68
N ILE A 25 -23.70 5.37 8.79
CA ILE A 25 -25.10 5.79 9.03
C ILE A 25 -25.84 6.24 7.75
N GLY A 26 -25.18 6.28 6.59
CA GLY A 26 -25.74 6.81 5.33
C GLY A 26 -26.55 5.85 4.45
N LEU A 27 -26.82 4.61 4.88
CA LEU A 27 -27.28 3.54 3.97
C LEU A 27 -28.72 3.04 4.18
N ILE A 28 -29.55 3.73 4.95
CA ILE A 28 -30.96 3.34 5.14
C ILE A 28 -31.86 4.58 5.07
N SER A 29 -32.27 4.99 3.87
CA SER A 29 -33.51 5.76 3.61
C SER A 29 -33.72 6.02 2.12
N ALA A 30 -34.12 5.01 1.34
CA ALA A 30 -34.84 5.23 0.08
C ALA A 30 -35.45 3.93 -0.44
N LEU A 31 -36.57 3.52 0.13
CA LEU A 31 -37.44 2.53 -0.48
C LEU A 31 -38.87 3.07 -0.54
N LEU A 32 -39.52 2.85 -1.70
CA LEU A 32 -40.92 3.15 -2.07
C LEU A 32 -41.07 4.59 -2.67
N LEU A 33 -41.52 4.83 -3.91
CA LEU A 33 -42.64 4.24 -4.66
C LEU A 33 -42.60 4.53 -6.19
N THR A 34 -42.96 3.50 -6.99
CA THR A 34 -43.73 3.46 -8.27
C THR A 34 -43.72 4.60 -9.31
N GLY A 35 -43.47 4.21 -10.58
CA GLY A 35 -44.03 4.89 -11.77
C GLY A 35 -43.55 4.30 -13.11
N CYS A 36 -44.45 3.69 -13.88
CA CYS A 36 -44.20 3.03 -15.17
C CYS A 36 -43.77 3.94 -16.33
N ASN A 37 -43.19 3.26 -17.33
CA ASN A 37 -43.35 3.46 -18.78
C ASN A 37 -42.37 4.42 -19.48
N SER A 38 -41.40 3.86 -20.21
CA SER A 38 -41.46 3.79 -21.68
C SER A 38 -40.18 3.19 -22.26
N SER A 39 -40.39 2.26 -23.18
CA SER A 39 -39.48 1.77 -24.20
C SER A 39 -38.43 2.79 -24.67
N LYS A 40 -37.16 2.43 -24.52
CA LYS A 40 -36.15 2.47 -25.58
C LYS A 40 -35.09 1.41 -25.27
N ARG A 41 -34.98 0.42 -26.17
CA ARG A 41 -33.78 -0.40 -26.33
C ARG A 41 -32.68 0.57 -26.78
N VAL A 42 -31.77 0.89 -25.88
CA VAL A 42 -30.43 1.36 -26.24
C VAL A 42 -29.51 0.23 -25.80
N THR A 43 -28.92 -0.41 -26.79
CA THR A 43 -27.77 -1.30 -26.63
C THR A 43 -26.60 -0.41 -26.30
N ASP A 44 -26.42 -0.10 -25.02
CA ASP A 44 -25.11 0.29 -24.51
C ASP A 44 -24.55 -0.98 -23.87
N THR A 45 -23.72 -1.68 -24.65
CA THR A 45 -22.67 -2.47 -24.05
C THR A 45 -21.82 -1.44 -23.31
N GLU A 46 -21.98 -1.34 -21.98
CA GLU A 46 -20.98 -0.73 -21.13
C GLU A 46 -19.70 -1.53 -21.36
N ASP A 47 -18.88 -1.00 -22.27
CA ASP A 47 -17.47 -1.34 -22.37
C ASP A 47 -16.86 -0.87 -21.05
N SER A 48 -16.94 -1.72 -20.04
CA SER A 48 -16.27 -1.53 -18.75
C SER A 48 -14.78 -1.79 -18.96
N GLY A 49 -14.14 -0.97 -19.80
CA GLY A 49 -12.70 -0.90 -19.83
C GLY A 49 -12.18 -0.54 -18.43
N PRO A 50 -10.89 -0.81 -18.16
CA PRO A 50 -10.29 -0.47 -16.89
C PRO A 50 -10.57 0.99 -16.55
N LEU A 51 -10.95 1.25 -15.29
CA LEU A 51 -11.07 2.61 -14.76
C LEU A 51 -9.74 3.31 -15.02
N SER A 52 -9.77 4.33 -15.89
CA SER A 52 -8.61 5.16 -16.20
C SER A 52 -8.03 5.72 -14.90
N LEU A 53 -6.71 5.56 -14.76
CA LEU A 53 -5.98 6.12 -13.64
C LEU A 53 -6.06 7.64 -13.68
N ASN A 54 -6.34 8.24 -12.54
CA ASN A 54 -6.21 9.68 -12.32
C ASN A 54 -5.27 9.91 -11.14
N ASP A 55 -4.80 11.14 -11.00
CA ASP A 55 -3.79 11.51 -10.00
C ASP A 55 -4.13 11.04 -8.59
N GLN A 56 -5.40 11.15 -8.17
CA GLN A 56 -5.84 10.73 -6.84
C GLN A 56 -5.71 9.21 -6.65
N VAL A 57 -6.14 8.42 -7.65
CA VAL A 57 -6.06 6.95 -7.59
C VAL A 57 -4.61 6.49 -7.60
N VAL A 58 -3.77 7.13 -8.40
CA VAL A 58 -2.34 6.85 -8.51
C VAL A 58 -1.61 7.12 -7.19
N LEU A 59 -1.85 8.29 -6.57
CA LEU A 59 -1.26 8.62 -5.28
C LEU A 59 -1.71 7.64 -4.19
N GLN A 60 -2.99 7.27 -4.18
CA GLN A 60 -3.49 6.27 -3.25
C GLN A 60 -2.81 4.90 -3.45
N LEU A 61 -2.64 4.46 -4.71
CA LEU A 61 -1.97 3.20 -5.03
C LEU A 61 -0.52 3.19 -4.51
N GLN A 62 0.20 4.29 -4.71
CA GLN A 62 1.57 4.48 -4.24
C GLN A 62 1.65 4.48 -2.71
N ASP A 63 0.78 5.25 -2.03
CA ASP A 63 0.72 5.32 -0.57
C ASP A 63 0.45 3.95 0.06
N GLU A 64 -0.52 3.20 -0.48
CA GLU A 64 -0.85 1.86 -0.01
C GLU A 64 0.31 0.89 -0.18
N ALA A 65 1.00 0.95 -1.34
CA ALA A 65 2.14 0.10 -1.65
C ALA A 65 3.34 0.38 -0.73
N ILE A 66 3.66 1.66 -0.49
CA ILE A 66 4.72 2.09 0.42
C ILE A 66 4.40 1.71 1.87
N ALA A 67 3.17 1.97 2.33
CA ALA A 67 2.76 1.63 3.69
C ALA A 67 2.89 0.13 3.97
N LYS A 68 2.51 -0.71 3.01
CA LYS A 68 2.66 -2.17 3.09
C LYS A 68 4.11 -2.61 3.16
N LEU A 69 4.98 -1.96 2.39
CA LEU A 69 6.40 -2.24 2.42
C LEU A 69 6.99 -2.01 3.82
N TYR A 70 6.74 -0.84 4.41
CA TYR A 70 7.22 -0.52 5.76
C TYR A 70 6.62 -1.46 6.82
N ALA A 71 5.30 -1.69 6.77
CA ALA A 71 4.63 -2.59 7.71
C ALA A 71 5.23 -4.01 7.68
N ALA A 72 5.50 -4.54 6.49
CA ALA A 72 6.06 -5.89 6.36
C ALA A 72 7.57 -5.95 6.67
N LEU A 73 8.37 -5.04 6.11
CA LEU A 73 9.83 -5.20 6.06
C LEU A 73 10.60 -4.40 7.12
N ALA A 74 9.99 -3.35 7.67
CA ALA A 74 10.54 -2.63 8.83
C ALA A 74 9.93 -3.13 10.14
N GLU A 75 8.61 -3.40 10.15
CA GLU A 75 7.88 -3.76 11.38
C GLU A 75 7.64 -5.27 11.52
N GLY A 76 7.58 -6.02 10.42
CA GLY A 76 7.32 -7.46 10.43
C GLY A 76 5.84 -7.85 10.50
N GLY A 77 4.92 -6.92 10.24
CA GLY A 77 3.47 -7.13 10.24
C GLY A 77 2.67 -5.97 10.82
N GLU A 78 1.38 -5.90 10.49
CA GLU A 78 0.46 -4.85 10.95
C GLU A 78 -0.16 -5.19 12.32
N GLN A 79 -0.24 -6.49 12.64
CA GLN A 79 -0.97 -7.00 13.80
C GLN A 79 -0.04 -7.61 14.86
N CYS A 80 1.06 -6.90 15.14
CA CYS A 80 2.04 -7.31 16.13
C CYS A 80 1.53 -7.09 17.56
N THR A 81 1.42 -8.17 18.33
CA THR A 81 1.10 -8.10 19.77
C THR A 81 2.36 -8.01 20.65
N ALA A 82 3.46 -8.56 20.17
CA ALA A 82 4.78 -8.50 20.81
C ALA A 82 5.62 -7.37 20.20
N SER A 83 6.43 -6.72 21.05
CA SER A 83 7.40 -5.73 20.60
C SER A 83 8.46 -6.36 19.69
N LEU A 84 9.17 -5.54 18.90
CA LEU A 84 10.25 -6.02 18.03
C LEU A 84 11.33 -6.75 18.85
N ALA A 85 11.72 -6.21 20.01
CA ALA A 85 12.71 -6.84 20.89
C ALA A 85 12.29 -8.25 21.39
N GLU A 86 11.00 -8.45 21.67
CA GLU A 86 10.45 -9.75 22.08
C GLU A 86 10.39 -10.77 20.93
N ARG A 87 10.49 -10.30 19.69
CA ARG A 87 10.50 -11.13 18.48
C ARG A 87 11.90 -11.43 17.95
N LEU A 88 12.96 -11.07 18.68
CA LEU A 88 14.33 -11.36 18.27
C LEU A 88 14.53 -12.86 18.04
N ALA A 89 14.80 -13.23 16.80
CA ALA A 89 14.98 -14.59 16.33
C ALA A 89 16.46 -15.00 16.33
N ASP A 90 17.33 -14.07 15.96
CA ASP A 90 18.78 -14.24 15.93
C ASP A 90 19.46 -12.96 16.45
N PRO A 91 20.11 -13.00 17.64
CA PRO A 91 20.79 -11.84 18.19
C PRO A 91 22.11 -11.48 17.49
N GLU A 92 22.74 -12.43 16.78
CA GLU A 92 24.03 -12.19 16.11
C GLU A 92 23.83 -11.50 14.78
N GLU A 93 22.80 -11.94 14.03
CA GLU A 93 22.46 -11.38 12.73
C GLU A 93 21.30 -10.38 12.76
N TYR A 94 20.73 -10.11 13.95
CA TYR A 94 19.59 -9.21 14.14
C TYR A 94 18.35 -9.57 13.31
N TYR A 95 18.05 -10.87 13.18
CA TYR A 95 16.78 -11.30 12.60
C TYR A 95 15.68 -11.29 13.65
N TYR A 96 14.45 -11.02 13.21
CA TYR A 96 13.25 -10.97 14.02
C TYR A 96 12.14 -11.78 13.36
N TYR A 97 11.32 -12.44 14.16
CA TYR A 97 10.16 -13.15 13.64
C TYR A 97 9.10 -12.19 13.13
N PHE A 98 8.45 -12.54 12.02
CA PHE A 98 7.22 -11.88 11.57
C PHE A 98 6.08 -12.07 12.58
N CYS A 99 5.11 -11.17 12.53
CA CYS A 99 3.86 -11.26 13.26
C CYS A 99 2.91 -12.25 12.59
N GLY A 100 1.90 -12.72 13.33
CA GLY A 100 1.08 -13.87 12.89
C GLY A 100 0.28 -13.63 11.61
N ASP A 101 0.08 -12.38 11.22
CA ASP A 101 -0.53 -11.97 9.96
C ASP A 101 0.41 -12.18 8.76
N LEU A 102 1.73 -12.20 8.95
CA LEU A 102 2.75 -12.34 7.91
C LEU A 102 3.78 -13.47 8.17
N ASP A 103 3.51 -14.39 9.08
CA ASP A 103 4.45 -15.43 9.54
C ASP A 103 4.74 -16.58 8.55
N SER A 104 4.30 -16.45 7.30
CA SER A 104 4.56 -17.42 6.23
C SER A 104 4.76 -16.75 4.88
N ARG A 105 5.49 -17.42 3.99
CA ARG A 105 5.68 -16.94 2.60
C ARG A 105 4.36 -16.74 1.86
N GLU A 106 3.41 -17.64 2.09
CA GLU A 106 2.07 -17.54 1.47
C GLU A 106 1.32 -16.29 1.96
N LYS A 107 1.38 -15.99 3.26
CA LYS A 107 0.78 -14.77 3.83
C LYS A 107 1.45 -13.50 3.32
N LEU A 108 2.78 -13.46 3.26
CA LEU A 108 3.52 -12.33 2.69
C LEU A 108 3.18 -12.13 1.21
N THR A 109 3.16 -13.20 0.44
CA THR A 109 2.81 -13.17 -0.98
C THR A 109 1.42 -12.60 -1.16
N ALA A 110 0.42 -13.14 -0.44
CA ALA A 110 -0.95 -12.64 -0.48
C ALA A 110 -1.05 -11.17 -0.04
N TYR A 111 -0.26 -10.77 0.96
CA TYR A 111 -0.24 -9.41 1.49
C TYR A 111 0.30 -8.39 0.49
N PHE A 112 1.41 -8.68 -0.18
CA PHE A 112 1.99 -7.77 -1.18
C PHE A 112 1.23 -7.80 -2.51
N ARG A 113 0.68 -8.95 -2.91
CA ARG A 113 -0.15 -9.08 -4.12
C ARG A 113 -1.39 -8.19 -4.13
N THR A 114 -1.76 -7.61 -3.00
CA THR A 114 -2.86 -6.65 -3.00
C THR A 114 -2.52 -5.35 -3.70
N SER A 115 -1.22 -5.00 -3.79
CA SER A 115 -0.71 -3.72 -4.26
C SER A 115 0.36 -3.84 -5.34
N TYR A 116 1.02 -5.00 -5.44
CA TYR A 116 2.06 -5.30 -6.41
C TYR A 116 1.67 -6.48 -7.30
N THR A 117 2.15 -6.50 -8.54
CA THR A 117 1.99 -7.64 -9.45
C THR A 117 2.72 -8.88 -8.92
N GLU A 118 2.31 -10.07 -9.35
CA GLU A 118 2.94 -11.32 -8.92
C GLU A 118 4.45 -11.35 -9.20
N ALA A 119 4.87 -10.79 -10.34
CA ALA A 119 6.28 -10.74 -10.73
C ALA A 119 7.09 -9.91 -9.73
N VAL A 120 6.61 -8.69 -9.42
CA VAL A 120 7.24 -7.81 -8.42
C VAL A 120 7.26 -8.47 -7.04
N VAL A 121 6.16 -9.10 -6.61
CA VAL A 121 6.11 -9.79 -5.30
C VAL A 121 7.13 -10.93 -5.23
N SER A 122 7.25 -11.73 -6.28
CA SER A 122 8.25 -12.81 -6.33
C SER A 122 9.66 -12.24 -6.20
N GLU A 123 9.97 -11.19 -6.96
CA GLU A 123 11.29 -10.56 -6.94
C GLU A 123 11.61 -9.94 -5.56
N MET A 124 10.65 -9.25 -4.95
CA MET A 124 10.78 -8.72 -3.60
C MET A 124 11.12 -9.83 -2.60
N LEU A 125 10.32 -10.90 -2.56
CA LEU A 125 10.48 -11.96 -1.56
C LEU A 125 11.73 -12.83 -1.76
N ASP A 126 12.31 -12.84 -2.96
CA ASP A 126 13.59 -13.48 -3.25
C ASP A 126 14.80 -12.57 -2.94
N THR A 127 14.62 -11.25 -3.04
CA THR A 127 15.69 -10.25 -2.81
C THR A 127 15.84 -9.92 -1.32
N TYR A 128 14.74 -9.73 -0.60
CA TYR A 128 14.80 -9.33 0.80
C TYR A 128 15.34 -10.46 1.69
N PRO A 129 16.11 -10.13 2.75
CA PRO A 129 16.68 -11.09 3.67
C PRO A 129 15.60 -11.72 4.58
N ILE A 130 14.84 -12.65 4.01
CA ILE A 130 13.77 -13.40 4.65
C ILE A 130 14.19 -14.88 4.70
N LYS A 131 14.21 -15.46 5.91
CA LYS A 131 14.61 -16.86 6.10
C LYS A 131 13.81 -17.55 7.19
N VAL A 132 13.91 -18.86 7.27
CA VAL A 132 13.28 -19.67 8.32
C VAL A 132 14.29 -19.91 9.44
N ILE A 133 13.92 -19.56 10.67
CA ILE A 133 14.70 -19.82 11.89
C ILE A 133 13.77 -20.55 12.85
N ASN A 134 14.17 -21.73 13.35
CA ASN A 134 13.34 -22.54 14.25
C ASN A 134 11.90 -22.74 13.75
N ASP A 135 11.75 -23.10 12.47
CA ASP A 135 10.48 -23.34 11.78
C ASP A 135 9.54 -22.11 11.68
N LYS A 136 10.04 -20.91 11.96
CA LYS A 136 9.29 -19.64 11.83
C LYS A 136 9.97 -18.70 10.85
N LEU A 137 9.17 -17.95 10.12
CA LEU A 137 9.67 -16.95 9.20
C LEU A 137 10.25 -15.76 9.97
N ALA A 138 11.43 -15.33 9.58
CA ALA A 138 12.13 -14.21 10.15
C ALA A 138 12.62 -13.26 9.04
N PHE A 139 12.67 -11.97 9.37
CA PHE A 139 13.22 -10.92 8.53
C PHE A 139 14.36 -10.22 9.26
N LEU A 140 15.28 -9.68 8.48
CA LEU A 140 16.20 -8.66 8.94
C LEU A 140 15.56 -7.30 8.64
N PRO A 141 15.18 -6.50 9.65
CA PRO A 141 14.72 -5.14 9.45
C PRO A 141 15.79 -4.39 8.66
N TYR A 142 15.48 -4.11 7.41
CA TYR A 142 16.35 -3.28 6.60
C TYR A 142 16.11 -1.81 6.99
N GLU A 143 17.07 -0.95 6.70
CA GLU A 143 16.78 0.47 6.51
C GLU A 143 16.01 0.61 5.19
N VAL A 144 14.81 0.03 5.14
CA VAL A 144 13.79 0.40 4.18
C VAL A 144 13.47 1.83 4.60
N GLY A 145 13.94 2.79 3.83
CA GLY A 145 13.89 4.19 4.21
C GLY A 145 14.25 5.03 3.01
N SER A 146 13.46 6.08 2.81
CA SER A 146 13.65 7.02 1.71
C SER A 146 13.90 8.40 2.27
N MET A 147 14.74 9.16 1.57
CA MET A 147 14.78 10.62 1.75
C MET A 147 13.68 11.32 0.95
N LEU A 148 12.90 10.59 0.16
CA LEU A 148 11.78 11.11 -0.62
C LEU A 148 10.55 11.34 0.27
N GLU A 149 10.00 12.54 0.18
CA GLU A 149 8.78 12.96 0.87
C GLU A 149 7.56 12.64 -0.02
N TRP A 150 7.23 11.35 -0.11
CA TRP A 150 6.12 10.85 -0.93
C TRP A 150 4.76 11.47 -0.60
N GLU A 151 4.57 11.99 0.62
CA GLU A 151 3.36 12.73 1.00
C GLU A 151 3.20 14.07 0.28
N GLU A 152 4.27 14.60 -0.31
CA GLU A 152 4.28 15.82 -1.13
C GLU A 152 4.41 15.53 -2.64
N ALA A 153 4.37 14.25 -3.03
CA ALA A 153 4.50 13.84 -4.42
C ALA A 153 3.37 14.40 -5.30
N LYS A 154 3.73 14.71 -6.56
CA LYS A 154 2.77 15.13 -7.59
C LYS A 154 2.86 14.20 -8.78
N VAL A 155 1.71 13.81 -9.31
CA VAL A 155 1.65 13.16 -10.61
C VAL A 155 1.82 14.22 -11.69
N ILE A 156 2.83 14.07 -12.54
CA ILE A 156 3.11 15.02 -13.63
C ILE A 156 2.76 14.46 -15.01
N GLU A 157 2.71 13.13 -15.15
CA GLU A 157 2.31 12.46 -16.39
C GLU A 157 1.73 11.08 -16.09
N ILE A 158 0.64 10.72 -16.77
CA ILE A 158 0.10 9.36 -16.83
C ILE A 158 -0.01 9.01 -18.31
N THR A 159 0.68 7.96 -18.73
CA THR A 159 0.57 7.41 -20.08
C THR A 159 -0.12 6.05 -20.01
N ASP A 160 -1.40 6.03 -20.39
CA ASP A 160 -2.22 4.82 -20.39
C ASP A 160 -2.03 3.99 -21.67
N PHE A 161 -1.86 2.70 -21.47
CA PHE A 161 -1.98 1.63 -22.46
C PHE A 161 -3.18 0.75 -22.08
N GLU A 162 -3.50 -0.28 -22.88
CA GLU A 162 -4.71 -1.09 -22.68
C GLU A 162 -4.82 -1.71 -21.27
N GLU A 163 -3.74 -2.34 -20.77
CA GLU A 163 -3.69 -2.99 -19.46
C GLU A 163 -2.51 -2.52 -18.59
N LYS A 164 -1.79 -1.50 -19.05
CA LYS A 164 -0.60 -0.94 -18.39
C LYS A 164 -0.70 0.57 -18.37
N SER A 165 -0.18 1.21 -17.34
CA SER A 165 0.05 2.64 -17.32
C SER A 165 1.46 2.95 -16.83
N GLU A 166 2.09 3.92 -17.47
CA GLU A 166 3.35 4.50 -17.00
C GLU A 166 3.04 5.81 -16.28
N ILE A 167 3.46 5.92 -15.03
CA ILE A 167 3.18 7.04 -14.15
C ILE A 167 4.49 7.75 -13.86
N THR A 168 4.53 9.07 -14.05
CA THR A 168 5.67 9.89 -13.66
C THR A 168 5.30 10.80 -12.50
N PHE A 169 6.07 10.70 -11.44
CA PHE A 169 5.97 11.52 -10.24
C PHE A 169 7.08 12.58 -10.20
N GLU A 170 6.73 13.73 -9.65
CA GLU A 170 7.66 14.70 -9.09
C GLU A 170 7.62 14.53 -7.57
N VAL A 171 8.73 14.12 -6.95
CA VAL A 171 8.79 13.82 -5.51
C VAL A 171 9.91 14.64 -4.87
N PRO A 172 9.60 15.52 -3.91
CA PRO A 172 10.64 16.25 -3.20
C PRO A 172 11.39 15.32 -2.24
N ASP A 173 12.63 15.66 -1.92
CA ASP A 173 13.38 15.06 -0.82
C ASP A 173 13.36 15.94 0.45
N VAL A 174 13.93 15.43 1.53
CA VAL A 174 14.06 16.14 2.82
C VAL A 174 14.83 17.46 2.75
N ASP A 175 15.66 17.66 1.71
CA ASP A 175 16.43 18.90 1.48
C ASP A 175 15.67 19.88 0.57
N GLY A 176 14.51 19.47 0.05
CA GLY A 176 13.67 20.23 -0.87
C GLY A 176 14.13 20.19 -2.32
N GLU A 177 15.10 19.33 -2.66
CA GLU A 177 15.38 18.97 -4.05
C GLU A 177 14.25 18.07 -4.55
N THR A 178 14.16 17.86 -5.85
CA THR A 178 13.02 17.15 -6.45
C THR A 178 13.49 16.15 -7.46
N GLU A 179 13.02 14.93 -7.30
CA GLU A 179 13.30 13.81 -8.20
C GLU A 179 12.11 13.53 -9.12
N VAL A 180 12.43 13.08 -10.33
CA VAL A 180 11.42 12.60 -11.29
C VAL A 180 11.50 11.09 -11.33
N ILE A 181 10.46 10.44 -10.82
CA ILE A 181 10.41 8.99 -10.62
C ILE A 181 9.35 8.40 -11.53
N LYS A 182 9.67 7.29 -12.19
CA LYS A 182 8.75 6.56 -13.06
C LYS A 182 8.35 5.25 -12.40
N VAL A 183 7.06 4.98 -12.39
CA VAL A 183 6.47 3.77 -11.83
C VAL A 183 5.46 3.22 -12.83
N ASP A 184 5.54 1.92 -13.07
CA ASP A 184 4.62 1.20 -13.92
C ASP A 184 3.49 0.62 -13.07
N ALA A 185 2.27 0.64 -13.62
CA ALA A 185 1.12 -0.04 -13.04
C ALA A 185 0.46 -0.94 -14.08
N VAL A 186 -0.09 -2.07 -13.64
CA VAL A 186 -0.83 -3.02 -14.47
C VAL A 186 -2.23 -3.22 -13.89
N TYR A 187 -3.23 -3.25 -14.76
CA TYR A 187 -4.60 -3.57 -14.36
C TYR A 187 -4.78 -5.09 -14.36
N GLU A 188 -5.16 -5.65 -13.20
CA GLU A 188 -5.46 -7.07 -13.09
C GLU A 188 -6.98 -7.29 -13.04
N ASP A 189 -7.56 -7.71 -14.17
CA ASP A 189 -9.01 -7.98 -14.33
C ASP A 189 -9.59 -8.90 -13.25
N ILE A 190 -8.82 -9.93 -12.84
CA ILE A 190 -9.26 -10.92 -11.86
C ILE A 190 -9.55 -10.27 -10.51
N ASP A 191 -8.74 -9.26 -10.14
CA ASP A 191 -8.87 -8.52 -8.89
C ASP A 191 -9.64 -7.19 -9.07
N GLY A 192 -9.91 -6.80 -10.32
CA GLY A 192 -10.59 -5.56 -10.69
C GLY A 192 -9.86 -4.30 -10.24
N LYS A 193 -8.53 -4.34 -10.15
CA LYS A 193 -7.72 -3.25 -9.58
C LYS A 193 -6.36 -3.09 -10.26
N TRP A 194 -5.83 -1.88 -10.18
CA TRP A 194 -4.45 -1.55 -10.55
C TRP A 194 -3.47 -2.04 -9.48
N LYS A 195 -2.29 -2.47 -9.91
CA LYS A 195 -1.15 -2.86 -9.06
C LYS A 195 0.13 -2.27 -9.61
N LEU A 196 1.08 -1.97 -8.74
CA LEU A 196 2.40 -1.53 -9.15
C LEU A 196 3.19 -2.70 -9.74
N ASP A 197 3.79 -2.45 -10.89
CA ASP A 197 4.66 -3.39 -11.63
C ASP A 197 6.13 -2.91 -11.62
N THR A 198 6.45 -1.98 -10.72
CA THR A 198 7.82 -1.52 -10.42
C THR A 198 8.21 -1.97 -9.02
N VAL A 199 9.43 -2.46 -8.89
CA VAL A 199 9.98 -2.89 -7.61
C VAL A 199 10.28 -1.70 -6.67
N PRO A 200 10.07 -1.83 -5.35
CA PRO A 200 10.10 -0.67 -4.46
C PRO A 200 11.43 0.08 -4.36
N TRP A 201 12.56 -0.61 -4.45
CA TRP A 201 13.90 0.00 -4.37
C TRP A 201 14.26 0.88 -5.57
N GLU A 202 13.40 0.99 -6.58
CA GLU A 202 13.54 1.98 -7.65
C GLU A 202 12.94 3.34 -7.29
N TYR A 203 12.17 3.42 -6.20
CA TYR A 203 11.43 4.62 -5.82
C TYR A 203 11.41 4.90 -4.30
N ILE A 204 12.16 4.14 -3.49
CA ILE A 204 12.36 4.40 -2.05
C ILE A 204 13.85 4.56 -1.75
#